data_AF-A0AAE3SH22-F1
#
_entry.id   AF-A0AAE3SH22-F1
#
_cell.length_a   1.000
_cell.length_b   1.000
_cell.length_c   1.000
_cell.angle_alpha   90.00
_cell.angle_beta   90.00
_cell.angle_gamma   90.00
#
_symmetry.space_group_name_H-M   'P 1'
#
loop_
_entity.id
_entity.type
_entity.pdbx_description
1 polymer ?
#
loop_
_entity_poly.entity_id
_entity_poly.type
_entity_poly.pdbx_seq_one_letter_code
_entity_poly.pdbx_strand_id
1 'polypeptide(L)'
;MKYFNDISDLDKAKLHYRNLAKQLHPDMGGTSGDFQEMQAEYKEFLLNMQQKSKVVTPSPNSTSEEKELINELRKLAKALIKNQVPQNYLRQKIQTSESSLKRGLLNGIVRILDEFTS
;
A
#
# COMPACT_ATOMS: atom_id res chain seq x y z
N MET A 1 -6.57 17.82 -1.45
CA MET A 1 -5.38 18.11 -0.60
C MET A 1 -4.76 19.40 -1.09
N LYS A 2 -4.49 20.37 -0.22
CA LYS A 2 -4.05 21.72 -0.58
C LYS A 2 -2.55 21.76 -0.93
N TYR A 3 -1.73 20.93 -0.26
CA TYR A 3 -0.26 20.92 -0.43
C TYR A 3 0.29 19.70 -1.20
N PHE A 4 -0.46 18.59 -1.28
CA PHE A 4 0.02 17.33 -1.86
C PHE A 4 -0.76 16.88 -3.11
N ASN A 5 -1.42 17.81 -3.81
CA ASN A 5 -2.30 17.50 -4.95
C ASN A 5 -1.56 16.94 -6.19
N ASP A 6 -0.29 17.28 -6.37
CA ASP A 6 0.52 16.86 -7.54
C ASP A 6 1.50 15.70 -7.23
N ILE A 7 1.55 15.28 -5.97
CA ILE A 7 2.52 14.29 -5.52
C ILE A 7 1.94 12.89 -5.73
N SER A 8 2.50 12.16 -6.69
CA SER A 8 2.15 10.73 -6.92
C SER A 8 3.12 9.76 -6.25
N ASP A 9 4.25 10.26 -5.73
CA ASP A 9 5.36 9.45 -5.23
C ASP A 9 5.73 9.80 -3.78
N LEU A 10 6.02 8.77 -2.97
CA LEU A 10 6.25 8.92 -1.53
C LEU A 10 7.58 9.60 -1.21
N ASP A 11 8.58 9.45 -2.07
CA ASP A 11 9.88 10.11 -1.90
C ASP A 11 9.76 11.60 -2.22
N LYS A 12 9.04 11.92 -3.30
CA LYS A 12 8.66 13.31 -3.61
C LYS A 12 7.82 13.95 -2.51
N ALA A 13 6.90 13.20 -1.88
CA ALA A 13 6.09 13.67 -0.77
C ALA A 13 6.95 14.07 0.45
N LYS A 14 7.92 13.21 0.81
CA LYS A 14 8.87 13.48 1.91
C LYS A 14 9.75 14.69 1.64
N LEU A 15 10.26 14.81 0.41
CA LEU A 15 11.10 15.93 0.03
C LEU A 15 10.30 17.24 0.06
N HIS A 16 9.07 17.22 -0.47
CA HIS A 16 8.17 18.37 -0.46
C HIS A 16 7.79 18.77 0.97
N TYR A 17 7.46 17.80 1.82
CA TYR A 17 7.23 18.00 3.26
C TYR A 17 8.44 18.65 3.95
N ARG A 18 9.67 18.19 3.70
CA ARG A 18 10.88 18.80 4.27
C ARG A 18 11.10 20.23 3.81
N ASN A 19 10.79 20.55 2.55
CA ASN A 19 10.92 21.90 2.03
C ASN A 19 9.86 22.83 2.63
N LEU A 20 8.60 22.39 2.70
CA LEU A 20 7.52 23.13 3.35
C LEU A 20 7.80 23.32 4.85
N ALA A 21 8.30 22.30 5.54
CA ALA A 21 8.68 22.38 6.95
C ALA A 21 9.78 23.41 7.21
N LYS A 22 10.74 23.56 6.28
CA LYS A 22 11.78 24.59 6.37
C LYS A 22 11.24 26.00 6.10
N GLN A 23 10.29 26.13 5.16
CA GLN A 23 9.67 27.41 4.81
C GLN A 23 8.65 27.89 5.84
N LEU A 24 7.93 26.97 6.48
CA LEU A 24 6.91 27.23 7.48
C LEU A 24 7.46 27.10 8.92
N HIS A 25 8.77 26.96 9.09
CA HIS A 25 9.35 26.88 10.42
C HIS A 25 9.17 28.22 11.15
N PRO A 26 8.73 28.23 12.42
CA PRO A 26 8.52 29.46 13.19
C PRO A 26 9.79 30.31 13.33
N ASP A 27 10.95 29.67 13.27
CA ASP A 27 12.27 30.34 13.29
C ASP A 27 12.62 31.07 11.97
N MET A 28 11.89 30.78 10.89
CA MET A 28 12.03 31.40 9.56
C MET A 28 10.80 32.26 9.19
N GLY A 29 9.88 32.51 10.14
CA GLY A 29 8.70 33.35 9.95
C GLY A 29 7.40 32.62 9.62
N GLY A 30 7.33 31.29 9.81
CA GLY A 30 6.12 30.50 9.60
C GLY A 30 5.18 30.42 10.82
N THR A 31 3.89 30.21 10.58
CA THR A 31 2.88 30.07 11.63
C THR A 31 2.73 28.61 12.03
N SER A 32 2.71 28.31 13.34
CA SER A 32 2.56 26.95 13.87
C SER A 32 1.26 26.25 13.40
N GLY A 33 0.22 27.04 13.10
CA GLY A 33 -1.06 26.55 12.54
C GLY A 33 -0.92 25.95 11.15
N ASP A 34 -0.28 26.65 10.21
CA ASP A 34 -0.04 26.15 8.85
C ASP A 34 0.82 24.89 8.83
N PHE A 35 1.80 24.81 9.74
CA PHE A 35 2.63 23.62 9.88
C PHE A 35 1.84 22.41 10.37
N GLN A 36 0.90 22.62 11.29
CA GLN A 36 0.04 21.56 11.82
C GLN A 36 -0.98 21.08 10.77
N GLU A 37 -1.58 21.98 10.00
CA GLU A 37 -2.46 21.63 8.87
C GLU A 37 -1.71 20.85 7.79
N MET A 38 -0.51 21.29 7.42
CA MET A 38 0.34 20.60 6.45
C MET A 38 0.74 19.19 6.92
N GLN A 39 1.06 19.03 8.21
CA GLN A 39 1.32 17.71 8.81
C GLN A 39 0.09 16.79 8.78
N ALA A 40 -1.09 17.32 9.06
CA ALA A 40 -2.33 16.54 9.04
C ALA A 40 -2.61 16.03 7.61
N GLU A 41 -2.50 16.90 6.60
CA GLU A 41 -2.67 16.50 5.21
C GLU A 41 -1.62 15.48 4.75
N TYR A 42 -0.36 15.62 5.20
CA TYR A 42 0.69 14.64 4.89
C TYR A 42 0.39 13.26 5.50
N LYS A 43 -0.13 13.21 6.74
CA LYS A 43 -0.57 11.96 7.37
C LYS A 43 -1.74 11.31 6.62
N GLU A 44 -2.73 12.10 6.21
CA GLU A 44 -3.85 11.59 5.41
C GLU A 44 -3.40 11.12 4.03
N PHE A 45 -2.44 11.81 3.41
CA PHE A 45 -1.84 11.40 2.15
C PHE A 45 -1.12 10.05 2.30
N LEU A 46 -0.32 9.88 3.36
CA LEU A 46 0.33 8.61 3.66
C LEU A 46 -0.68 7.49 3.96
N LEU A 47 -1.76 7.78 4.70
CA LEU A 47 -2.82 6.80 4.99
C LEU A 47 -3.54 6.38 3.71
N ASN A 48 -3.89 7.32 2.83
CA ASN A 48 -4.51 7.03 1.54
C ASN A 48 -3.55 6.26 0.62
N MET A 49 -2.26 6.60 0.65
CA MET A 49 -1.25 5.88 -0.11
C MET A 49 -1.05 4.48 0.44
N GLN A 50 -0.99 4.29 1.77
CA GLN A 50 -0.94 2.98 2.44
C GLN A 50 -2.19 2.15 2.23
N GLN A 51 -3.37 2.77 2.09
CA GLN A 51 -4.58 2.04 1.72
C GLN A 51 -4.54 1.60 0.27
N LYS A 52 -4.01 2.43 -0.65
CA LYS A 52 -3.73 2.05 -2.05
C LYS A 52 -2.62 0.99 -2.15
N SER A 53 -1.63 1.04 -1.25
CA SER A 53 -0.53 0.10 -1.12
C SER A 53 -0.72 -0.90 0.03
N LYS A 54 -1.97 -1.22 0.39
CA LYS A 54 -2.33 -2.58 0.87
C LYS A 54 -2.20 -3.56 -0.30
N VAL A 55 -1.09 -3.48 -1.02
CA VAL A 55 -0.43 -4.53 -1.79
C VAL A 55 0.57 -5.14 -0.79
N VAL A 56 0.74 -6.46 -0.80
CA VAL A 56 1.45 -7.19 0.27
C VAL A 56 2.96 -6.87 0.22
N THR A 57 3.41 -5.71 0.68
CA THR A 57 4.81 -5.56 1.08
C THR A 57 4.91 -5.87 2.57
N PRO A 58 5.76 -6.82 2.99
CA PRO A 58 5.93 -7.15 4.40
C PRO A 58 6.43 -5.89 5.11
N SER A 59 5.60 -5.37 6.02
CA SER A 59 6.03 -4.31 6.94
C SER A 59 7.30 -4.80 7.66
N PRO A 60 8.34 -3.98 7.82
CA PRO A 60 9.53 -4.38 8.57
C PRO A 60 9.21 -4.85 10.01
N ASN A 61 8.03 -4.49 10.54
CA ASN A 61 7.50 -4.90 11.85
C ASN A 61 6.56 -6.13 11.82
N SER A 62 6.42 -6.82 10.68
CA SER A 62 5.62 -8.05 10.61
C SER A 62 6.32 -9.20 11.34
N THR A 63 5.54 -9.97 12.09
CA THR A 63 6.01 -11.13 12.86
C THR A 63 6.59 -12.19 11.93
N SER A 64 7.46 -13.07 12.46
CA SER A 64 8.09 -14.13 11.68
C SER A 64 7.05 -15.01 10.96
N GLU A 65 5.95 -15.31 11.64
CA GLU A 65 4.86 -16.15 11.12
C GLU A 65 4.13 -15.50 9.94
N GLU A 66 3.88 -14.19 10.00
CA GLU A 66 3.27 -13.44 8.90
C GLU A 66 4.17 -13.42 7.66
N LYS A 67 5.48 -13.29 7.86
CA LYS A 67 6.47 -13.33 6.77
C LYS A 67 6.50 -14.69 6.10
N GLU A 68 6.45 -15.77 6.88
CA GLU A 68 6.38 -17.13 6.33
C GLU A 68 5.07 -17.37 5.55
N LEU A 69 3.93 -16.94 6.09
CA LEU A 69 2.64 -17.07 5.41
C LEU A 69 2.64 -16.34 4.05
N ILE A 70 3.17 -15.11 4.00
CA ILE A 70 3.31 -14.33 2.76
C ILE A 70 4.24 -15.04 1.78
N ASN A 71 5.31 -15.67 2.25
CA ASN A 71 6.23 -16.41 1.40
C ASN A 71 5.56 -17.64 0.77
N GLU A 72 4.77 -18.40 1.54
CA GLU A 72 3.99 -19.52 1.01
C GLU A 72 2.95 -19.06 -0.02
N LEU A 73 2.22 -17.97 0.27
CA LEU A 73 1.32 -17.32 -0.69
C LEU A 73 2.03 -16.94 -2.00
N ARG A 74 3.26 -16.42 -1.90
CA ARG A 74 4.09 -16.08 -3.07
C ARG A 74 4.53 -17.31 -3.86
N LYS A 75 4.91 -18.41 -3.19
CA LYS A 75 5.24 -19.68 -3.85
C LYS A 75 4.03 -20.23 -4.62
N LEU A 76 2.84 -20.17 -4.02
CA LEU A 76 1.60 -20.57 -4.69
C LEU A 76 1.30 -19.70 -5.91
N ALA A 77 1.43 -18.38 -5.80
CA ALA A 77 1.27 -17.47 -6.93
C ALA A 77 2.21 -17.84 -8.10
N LYS A 78 3.50 -18.09 -7.83
CA LYS A 78 4.45 -18.53 -8.85
C LYS A 78 4.05 -19.87 -9.48
N ALA A 79 3.58 -20.83 -8.69
CA ALA A 79 3.11 -22.11 -9.20
C ALA A 79 1.88 -21.94 -10.11
N LEU A 80 0.95 -21.04 -9.77
CA LEU A 80 -0.23 -20.76 -10.59
C LEU A 80 0.14 -20.14 -11.94
N ILE A 81 1.11 -19.23 -11.97
CA ILE A 81 1.66 -18.66 -13.23
C ILE A 81 2.31 -19.76 -14.06
N LYS A 82 3.16 -20.60 -13.45
CA LYS A 82 3.85 -21.70 -14.13
C LYS A 82 2.86 -22.69 -14.76
N ASN A 83 1.75 -22.98 -14.07
CA ASN A 83 0.71 -23.87 -14.56
C ASN A 83 -0.30 -23.15 -15.47
N GLN A 84 -0.03 -21.90 -15.88
CA GLN A 84 -0.88 -21.08 -16.75
C GLN A 84 -2.34 -21.01 -16.27
N VAL A 85 -2.54 -20.98 -14.94
CA VAL A 85 -3.89 -20.97 -14.38
C VAL A 85 -4.56 -19.64 -14.74
N PRO A 86 -5.73 -19.68 -15.40
CA PRO A 86 -6.43 -18.45 -15.78
C PRO A 86 -6.83 -17.65 -14.54
N GLN A 87 -6.39 -16.40 -14.45
CA GLN A 87 -6.70 -15.52 -13.31
C GLN A 87 -8.21 -15.30 -13.16
N ASN A 88 -8.95 -15.30 -14.26
CA ASN A 88 -10.41 -15.19 -14.27
C ASN A 88 -11.10 -16.34 -13.51
N TYR A 89 -10.53 -17.55 -13.52
CA TYR A 89 -11.06 -18.67 -12.76
C TYR A 89 -10.97 -18.43 -11.24
N LEU A 90 -9.85 -17.86 -10.78
CA LEU A 90 -9.66 -17.50 -9.37
C LEU A 90 -10.63 -16.37 -8.97
N ARG A 91 -10.78 -15.36 -9.82
CA ARG A 91 -11.73 -14.26 -9.63
C ARG A 91 -13.18 -14.76 -9.55
N GLN A 92 -13.57 -15.71 -10.40
CA GLN A 92 -14.88 -16.33 -10.33
C GLN A 92 -15.08 -17.11 -9.03
N LYS A 93 -14.09 -17.90 -8.59
CA LYS A 93 -14.18 -18.64 -7.32
C LYS A 93 -14.29 -17.74 -6.09
N ILE A 94 -13.69 -16.54 -6.12
CA ILE A 94 -13.87 -15.55 -5.05
C ILE A 94 -15.34 -15.13 -4.95
N GLN A 95 -15.99 -14.88 -6.09
CA GLN A 95 -17.39 -14.46 -6.13
C GLN A 95 -18.36 -15.58 -5.70
N THR A 96 -18.07 -16.83 -6.08
CA THR A 96 -18.95 -17.97 -5.78
C THR A 96 -18.71 -18.62 -4.41
N SER A 97 -17.57 -18.36 -3.76
CA SER A 97 -17.25 -18.96 -2.46
C SER A 97 -18.11 -18.34 -1.37
N GLU A 98 -18.76 -19.10 -0.50
CA GLU A 98 -19.48 -18.54 0.66
C GLU A 98 -18.57 -18.29 1.87
N SER A 99 -17.40 -18.93 1.91
CA SER A 99 -16.44 -18.77 3.01
C SER A 99 -15.66 -17.46 2.91
N SER A 100 -15.77 -16.62 3.96
CA SER A 100 -15.01 -15.36 4.10
C SER A 100 -13.50 -15.59 4.10
N LEU A 101 -13.03 -16.65 4.76
CA LEU A 101 -11.62 -17.00 4.84
C LEU A 101 -11.07 -17.44 3.48
N LYS A 102 -11.80 -18.30 2.76
CA LYS A 102 -11.42 -18.70 1.39
C LYS A 102 -11.38 -17.50 0.44
N ARG A 103 -12.36 -16.60 0.53
CA ARG A 103 -12.36 -15.32 -0.23
C ARG A 103 -11.13 -14.49 0.09
N GLY A 104 -10.78 -14.34 1.37
CA GLY A 104 -9.61 -13.57 1.81
C GLY A 104 -8.30 -14.11 1.26
N LEU A 105 -8.08 -15.43 1.35
CA LEU A 105 -6.87 -16.08 0.82
C LEU A 105 -6.79 -15.97 -0.70
N LEU A 106 -7.88 -16.25 -1.42
CA LEU A 106 -7.91 -16.14 -2.89
C LEU A 106 -7.67 -14.69 -3.35
N ASN A 107 -8.22 -13.70 -2.65
CA ASN A 107 -7.93 -12.29 -2.93
C ASN A 107 -6.44 -11.96 -2.70
N GLY A 108 -5.84 -12.49 -1.62
CA GLY A 108 -4.41 -12.35 -1.37
C GLY A 108 -3.55 -12.92 -2.48
N ILE A 109 -3.89 -14.12 -2.97
CA ILE A 109 -3.21 -14.78 -4.09
C ILE A 109 -3.34 -13.95 -5.38
N VAL A 110 -4.57 -13.52 -5.74
CA VAL A 110 -4.81 -12.71 -6.95
C VAL A 110 -4.02 -11.40 -6.88
N ARG A 111 -3.96 -10.75 -5.73
CA ARG A 111 -3.20 -9.51 -5.56
C ARG A 111 -1.69 -9.70 -5.78
N ILE A 112 -1.13 -10.80 -5.32
CA ILE A 112 0.29 -11.16 -5.55
C ILE A 112 0.51 -11.51 -7.02
N LEU A 113 -0.47 -12.17 -7.67
CA LEU A 113 -0.40 -12.48 -9.10
C LEU A 113 -0.38 -11.21 -9.95
N ASP A 114 -1.23 -10.22 -9.65
CA ASP A 114 -1.25 -8.92 -10.32
C ASP A 114 0.11 -8.17 -10.18
N GLU A 115 0.84 -8.37 -9.07
CA GLU A 115 2.20 -7.83 -8.86
C GLU A 115 3.25 -8.50 -9.77
N PHE A 116 3.12 -9.81 -10.03
CA PHE A 116 4.05 -10.53 -10.92
C PHE A 116 3.79 -10.30 -12.41
N THR A 117 2.60 -9.81 -12.77
CA THR A 117 2.17 -9.65 -14.18
C THR A 117 2.02 -8.19 -14.62
N SER A 118 2.24 -7.22 -13.72
CA SER A 118 2.33 -5.78 -14.06
C SER A 118 3.70 -5.42 -14.60
#